data_AF-A0A946P6R9-F1
#
_entry.id   AF-A0A946P6R9-F1
#
_cell.length_a   1.000
_cell.length_b   1.000
_cell.length_c   1.000
_cell.angle_alpha   90.00
_cell.angle_beta   90.00
_cell.angle_gamma   90.00
#
_symmetry.space_group_name_H-M   'P 1'
#
loop_
_entity.id
_entity.type
_entity.pdbx_description
1 polymer ?
#
loop_
_entity_poly.entity_id
_entity_poly.type
_entity_poly.pdbx_seq_one_letter_code
_entity_poly.pdbx_strand_id
1 'polypeptide(L)'
;MLMDTISKNDQPKTNQLDLEALSHAKSYMGEFAVMTIVLGLSMAIIYLATLLLVAQGEVPLIAGLFVISAIAYAMYTIMHDAVHGSIQGKHRHYRWVNEGMGYLAGQILLLPFTVHRRSHLTHHAKTNQANLDPDLGYQFAGRSPLHLLFLSATTIYTQIHYYVTQCWSKNSDRENAKVVIEMTVAVSWRIAFMMQGYWWEGFVLFIGGAILGNAITVYFFAYLVHHPHTEVGRWVDTSTFVFR
;
A
#
# COMPACT_ATOMS: atom_id res chain seq x y z
N MET A 1 -17.93 -23.05 -21.35
CA MET A 1 -17.99 -21.68 -21.89
C MET A 1 -16.56 -21.17 -21.86
N LEU A 2 -15.90 -21.20 -23.02
CA LEU A 2 -14.47 -20.91 -23.16
C LEU A 2 -14.23 -19.44 -22.82
N MET A 3 -13.42 -19.20 -21.78
CA MET A 3 -12.88 -17.87 -21.49
C MET A 3 -11.84 -17.59 -22.58
N ASP A 4 -12.16 -16.66 -23.47
CA ASP A 4 -11.19 -16.15 -24.43
C ASP A 4 -9.98 -15.60 -23.68
N THR A 5 -8.84 -16.24 -23.90
CA THR A 5 -7.53 -15.76 -23.46
C THR A 5 -7.25 -14.42 -24.14
N ILE A 6 -7.46 -13.33 -23.40
CA ILE A 6 -7.02 -11.99 -23.80
C ILE A 6 -5.52 -12.05 -24.07
N SER A 7 -5.16 -11.78 -25.32
CA SER A 7 -3.79 -11.88 -25.82
C SER A 7 -2.95 -10.74 -25.28
N LYS A 8 -1.62 -10.95 -25.17
CA LYS A 8 -0.63 -9.91 -24.80
C LYS A 8 -0.70 -8.63 -25.67
N ASN A 9 -1.46 -8.64 -26.76
CA ASN A 9 -1.63 -7.54 -27.71
C ASN A 9 -2.84 -6.62 -27.47
N ASP A 10 -3.69 -6.87 -26.47
CA ASP A 10 -4.94 -6.11 -26.26
C ASP A 10 -4.80 -4.84 -25.40
N GLN A 11 -3.57 -4.41 -25.09
CA GLN A 11 -3.38 -3.08 -24.51
C GLN A 11 -3.59 -2.03 -25.62
N PRO A 12 -4.55 -1.09 -25.46
CA PRO A 12 -4.81 -0.09 -26.48
C PRO A 12 -3.52 0.68 -26.81
N LYS A 13 -3.18 0.78 -28.09
CA LYS A 13 -1.99 1.51 -28.54
C LYS A 13 -2.09 2.96 -28.04
N THR A 14 -1.03 3.44 -27.40
CA THR A 14 -0.91 4.84 -26.97
C THR A 14 -1.18 5.74 -28.15
N ASN A 15 -2.27 6.51 -28.09
CA ASN A 15 -2.67 7.40 -29.16
C ASN A 15 -2.06 8.81 -28.96
N GLN A 16 -2.29 9.73 -29.89
CA GLN A 16 -1.75 11.08 -29.80
C GLN A 16 -2.29 11.84 -28.57
N LEU A 17 -3.58 11.70 -28.27
CA LEU A 17 -4.21 12.34 -27.11
C LEU A 17 -3.60 11.85 -25.79
N ASP A 18 -3.23 10.57 -25.70
CA ASP A 18 -2.54 10.02 -24.53
C ASP A 18 -1.17 10.66 -24.33
N LEU A 19 -0.44 10.92 -25.41
CA LEU A 19 0.88 11.57 -25.36
C LEU A 19 0.74 13.03 -24.96
N GLU A 20 -0.26 13.73 -25.51
CA GLU A 20 -0.60 15.11 -25.15
C GLU A 20 -1.01 15.19 -23.68
N ALA A 21 -1.95 14.35 -23.23
CA ALA A 21 -2.37 14.28 -21.83
C ALA A 21 -1.19 13.99 -20.88
N LEU A 22 -0.31 13.06 -21.24
CA LEU A 22 0.90 12.77 -20.47
C LEU A 22 1.86 13.96 -20.44
N SER A 23 2.01 14.69 -21.55
CA SER A 23 2.85 15.89 -21.62
C SER A 23 2.34 17.00 -20.71
N HIS A 24 1.02 17.21 -20.67
CA HIS A 24 0.37 18.14 -19.78
C HIS A 24 0.47 17.69 -18.32
N ALA A 25 0.22 16.41 -18.00
CA ALA A 25 0.38 15.90 -16.65
C ALA A 25 1.81 16.11 -16.10
N LYS A 26 2.84 15.91 -16.93
CA LYS A 26 4.25 16.12 -16.56
C LYS A 26 4.60 17.57 -16.19
N SER A 27 3.85 18.56 -16.64
CA SER A 27 4.06 19.96 -16.21
C SER A 27 3.55 20.23 -14.80
N TYR A 28 2.60 19.42 -14.30
CA TYR A 28 2.04 19.54 -12.95
C TYR A 28 2.63 18.53 -11.95
N MET A 29 3.63 17.74 -12.36
CA MET A 29 4.21 16.66 -11.54
C MET A 29 5.73 16.75 -11.44
N GLY A 30 6.27 16.08 -10.41
CA GLY A 30 7.70 15.82 -10.27
C GLY A 30 8.46 16.82 -9.40
N GLU A 31 7.75 17.63 -8.61
CA GLU A 31 8.35 18.39 -7.51
C GLU A 31 8.78 17.46 -6.36
N PHE A 32 9.64 17.96 -5.47
CA PHE A 32 10.03 17.26 -4.26
C PHE A 32 8.91 17.35 -3.22
N ALA A 33 8.33 16.21 -2.81
CA ALA A 33 7.10 16.17 -2.04
C ALA A 33 7.33 16.41 -0.53
N VAL A 34 7.71 17.62 -0.15
CA VAL A 34 7.99 18.00 1.25
C VAL A 34 6.79 17.73 2.16
N MET A 35 5.57 18.02 1.70
CA MET A 35 4.35 17.80 2.50
C MET A 35 4.10 16.31 2.78
N THR A 36 4.35 15.43 1.80
CA THR A 36 4.28 13.98 2.00
C THR A 36 5.32 13.53 3.03
N ILE A 37 6.53 14.10 3.02
CA ILE A 37 7.57 13.79 4.02
C ILE A 37 7.13 14.23 5.42
N VAL A 38 6.65 15.48 5.58
CA VAL A 38 6.19 16.01 6.87
C VAL A 38 5.02 15.18 7.41
N LEU A 39 4.06 14.81 6.55
CA LEU A 39 2.96 13.94 6.93
C LEU A 39 3.47 12.59 7.44
N GLY A 40 4.34 11.91 6.68
CA GLY A 40 4.86 10.59 7.06
C GLY A 40 5.66 10.60 8.36
N LEU A 41 6.52 11.61 8.56
CA LEU A 41 7.29 11.74 9.81
C LEU A 41 6.38 12.05 11.00
N SER A 42 5.39 12.93 10.81
CA SER A 42 4.43 13.26 11.87
C SER A 42 3.61 12.04 12.26
N MET A 43 3.10 11.29 11.28
CA MET A 43 2.35 10.05 11.53
C MET A 43 3.20 8.99 12.22
N ALA A 44 4.48 8.86 11.86
CA ALA A 44 5.40 7.94 12.54
C ALA A 44 5.64 8.33 14.00
N ILE A 45 5.80 9.62 14.29
CA ILE A 45 5.94 10.12 15.67
C ILE A 45 4.66 9.84 16.47
N ILE A 46 3.50 10.17 15.92
CA ILE A 46 2.21 9.95 16.59
C ILE A 46 1.95 8.45 16.80
N TYR A 47 2.36 7.59 15.85
CA TYR A 47 2.28 6.14 15.98
C TYR A 47 3.04 5.66 17.22
N LEU A 48 4.32 6.01 17.33
CA LEU A 48 5.15 5.64 18.47
C LEU A 48 4.63 6.23 19.78
N ALA A 49 4.21 7.50 19.78
CA ALA A 49 3.61 8.13 20.95
C ALA A 49 2.34 7.40 21.40
N THR A 50 1.49 6.98 20.46
CA THR A 50 0.25 6.24 20.75
C THR A 50 0.57 4.89 21.40
N LEU A 51 1.56 4.15 20.90
CA LEU A 51 1.98 2.88 21.52
C LEU A 51 2.44 3.08 22.96
N LEU A 52 3.27 4.09 23.21
CA LEU A 52 3.81 4.38 24.54
C LEU A 52 2.73 4.85 25.51
N LEU A 53 1.84 5.74 25.07
CA LEU A 53 0.76 6.29 25.90
C LEU A 53 -0.29 5.21 26.24
N VAL A 54 -0.60 4.30 25.32
CA VAL A 54 -1.48 3.15 25.63
C VAL A 54 -0.80 2.20 26.62
N ALA A 55 0.50 1.91 26.42
CA ALA A 55 1.27 1.05 27.33
C ALA A 55 1.40 1.64 28.74
N GLN A 56 1.40 2.96 28.87
CA GLN A 56 1.41 3.68 30.15
C GLN A 56 0.01 3.81 30.79
N GLY A 57 -1.06 3.46 30.05
CA GLY A 57 -2.45 3.61 30.51
C GLY A 57 -3.01 5.04 30.39
N GLU A 58 -2.25 5.97 29.79
CA GLU A 58 -2.66 7.37 29.59
C GLU A 58 -3.70 7.52 28.46
N VAL A 59 -3.64 6.63 27.47
CA VAL A 59 -4.62 6.57 26.37
C VAL A 59 -5.38 5.24 26.44
N PRO A 60 -6.73 5.25 26.45
CA PRO A 60 -7.51 4.02 26.41
C PRO A 60 -7.20 3.19 25.16
N LEU A 61 -7.08 1.86 25.31
CA LEU A 61 -6.71 0.95 24.22
C LEU A 61 -7.59 1.11 22.97
N ILE A 62 -8.90 1.30 23.16
CA ILE A 62 -9.85 1.49 22.05
C ILE A 62 -9.61 2.81 21.31
N ALA A 63 -9.25 3.88 22.02
CA ALA A 63 -8.89 5.14 21.37
C ALA A 63 -7.57 4.96 20.58
N GLY A 64 -6.59 4.28 21.18
CA GLY A 64 -5.34 3.92 20.51
C GLY A 64 -5.56 3.11 19.25
N LEU A 65 -6.49 2.14 19.26
CA LEU A 65 -6.86 1.35 18.08
C LEU A 65 -7.28 2.25 16.92
N PHE A 66 -8.22 3.16 17.12
CA PHE A 66 -8.70 4.04 16.04
C PHE A 66 -7.62 5.01 15.55
N VAL A 67 -6.78 5.52 16.45
CA VAL A 67 -5.64 6.38 16.08
C VAL A 67 -4.65 5.60 15.20
N ILE A 68 -4.27 4.38 15.60
CA ILE A 68 -3.38 3.53 14.81
C ILE A 68 -3.99 3.18 13.46
N SER A 69 -5.30 2.93 13.37
CA SER A 69 -5.99 2.68 12.10
C SER A 69 -5.98 3.88 11.16
N ALA A 70 -6.23 5.09 11.68
CA ALA A 70 -6.15 6.32 10.91
C ALA A 70 -4.72 6.57 10.40
N ILE A 71 -3.72 6.31 11.25
CA ILE A 71 -2.30 6.40 10.88
C ILE A 71 -1.96 5.38 9.80
N ALA A 72 -2.43 4.14 9.90
CA ALA A 72 -2.19 3.12 8.88
C ALA A 72 -2.75 3.57 7.52
N TYR A 73 -3.96 4.12 7.48
CA TYR A 73 -4.50 4.71 6.25
C TYR A 73 -3.61 5.85 5.71
N ALA A 74 -3.20 6.80 6.55
CA ALA A 74 -2.33 7.91 6.13
C ALA A 74 -0.93 7.44 5.66
N MET A 75 -0.35 6.44 6.34
CA MET A 75 0.96 5.88 5.98
C MET A 75 0.91 5.10 4.66
N TYR A 76 -0.26 4.56 4.28
CA TYR A 76 -0.41 3.97 2.95
C TYR A 76 -0.23 5.02 1.85
N THR A 77 -0.71 6.26 2.02
CA THR A 77 -0.44 7.35 1.06
C THR A 77 1.06 7.58 0.88
N ILE A 78 1.82 7.56 1.98
CA ILE A 78 3.28 7.72 1.95
C ILE A 78 3.95 6.57 1.21
N MET A 79 3.50 5.34 1.50
CA MET A 79 3.98 4.13 0.83
C MET A 79 3.70 4.19 -0.68
N HIS A 80 2.47 4.50 -1.05
CA HIS A 80 2.01 4.62 -2.44
C HIS A 80 2.88 5.63 -3.21
N ASP A 81 3.07 6.83 -2.67
CA ASP A 81 3.93 7.84 -3.29
C ASP A 81 5.38 7.37 -3.42
N ALA A 82 5.91 6.68 -2.40
CA ALA A 82 7.26 6.12 -2.43
C ALA A 82 7.40 4.99 -3.47
N VAL A 83 6.36 4.17 -3.68
CA VAL A 83 6.33 3.12 -4.70
C VAL A 83 6.51 3.72 -6.08
N HIS A 84 5.81 4.82 -6.37
CA HIS A 84 5.87 5.53 -7.64
C HIS A 84 7.10 6.43 -7.82
N GLY A 85 7.90 6.63 -6.77
CA GLY A 85 9.00 7.59 -6.81
C GLY A 85 8.52 9.04 -6.75
N SER A 86 7.26 9.29 -6.37
CA SER A 86 6.64 10.61 -6.34
C SER A 86 7.30 11.52 -5.30
N ILE A 87 7.84 10.97 -4.21
CA ILE A 87 8.46 11.76 -3.15
C ILE A 87 9.72 12.48 -3.66
N GLN A 88 10.59 11.78 -4.39
CA GLN A 88 11.78 12.38 -4.99
C GLN A 88 11.45 13.24 -6.23
N GLY A 89 10.32 12.98 -6.88
CA GLY A 89 9.96 13.59 -8.15
C GLY A 89 11.07 13.47 -9.20
N LYS A 90 11.38 14.59 -9.87
CA LYS A 90 12.45 14.70 -10.88
C LYS A 90 13.86 14.75 -10.26
N HIS A 91 13.97 14.97 -8.96
CA HIS A 91 15.23 15.17 -8.24
C HIS A 91 15.86 13.83 -7.81
N ARG A 92 16.52 13.15 -8.76
CA ARG A 92 17.06 11.79 -8.55
C ARG A 92 18.06 11.66 -7.40
N HIS A 93 18.74 12.74 -7.00
CA HIS A 93 19.65 12.73 -5.85
C HIS A 93 18.92 12.56 -4.50
N TYR A 94 17.61 12.82 -4.45
CA TYR A 94 16.76 12.54 -3.28
C TYR A 94 16.13 11.15 -3.27
N ARG A 95 16.59 10.22 -4.14
CA ARG A 95 16.07 8.85 -4.15
C ARG A 95 16.14 8.17 -2.80
N TRP A 96 17.20 8.39 -2.04
CA TRP A 96 17.35 7.81 -0.71
C TRP A 96 16.24 8.27 0.25
N VAL A 97 15.73 9.50 0.11
CA VAL A 97 14.60 10.02 0.90
C VAL A 97 13.33 9.26 0.54
N ASN A 98 13.07 9.09 -0.76
CA ASN A 98 11.92 8.33 -1.24
C ASN A 98 11.94 6.89 -0.73
N GLU A 99 13.07 6.19 -0.87
CA GLU A 99 13.21 4.82 -0.35
C GLU A 99 13.08 4.79 1.17
N GLY A 100 13.68 5.75 1.89
CA GLY A 100 13.58 5.84 3.36
C GLY A 100 12.15 6.00 3.84
N MET A 101 11.36 6.88 3.20
CA MET A 101 9.94 7.05 3.51
C MET A 101 9.11 5.81 3.19
N GLY A 102 9.40 5.12 2.08
CA GLY A 102 8.76 3.85 1.73
C GLY A 102 9.05 2.76 2.77
N TYR A 103 10.31 2.59 3.18
CA TYR A 103 10.68 1.65 4.23
C TYR A 103 10.04 2.01 5.58
N LEU A 104 10.02 3.29 5.97
CA LEU A 104 9.34 3.76 7.18
C LEU A 104 7.85 3.42 7.15
N ALA A 105 7.17 3.70 6.04
CA ALA A 105 5.76 3.34 5.85
C ALA A 105 5.56 1.82 5.95
N GLY A 106 6.43 1.03 5.34
CA GLY A 106 6.35 -0.44 5.40
C GLY A 106 6.51 -0.99 6.80
N GLN A 107 7.39 -0.37 7.60
CA GLN A 107 7.56 -0.72 9.00
C GLN A 107 6.29 -0.45 9.82
N ILE A 108 5.60 0.67 9.59
CA ILE A 108 4.35 0.99 10.30
C ILE A 108 3.20 0.09 9.84
N LEU A 109 3.10 -0.19 8.53
CA LEU A 109 2.02 -0.97 7.93
C LEU A 109 2.17 -2.50 8.09
N LEU A 110 3.33 -2.98 8.54
CA LEU A 110 3.68 -4.42 8.53
C LEU A 110 3.63 -5.02 7.11
N LEU A 111 3.90 -4.19 6.09
CA LEU A 111 3.90 -4.58 4.69
C LEU A 111 5.25 -4.18 4.07
N PRO A 112 6.11 -5.13 3.65
CA PRO A 112 7.40 -4.79 3.08
C PRO A 112 7.25 -3.91 1.85
N PHE A 113 7.96 -2.79 1.82
CA PHE A 113 7.98 -1.85 0.72
C PHE A 113 8.46 -2.50 -0.56
N THR A 114 9.50 -3.34 -0.48
CA THR A 114 10.03 -4.05 -1.65
C THR A 114 8.98 -4.99 -2.27
N VAL A 115 8.20 -5.68 -1.43
CA VAL A 115 7.10 -6.55 -1.88
C VAL A 115 6.00 -5.73 -2.52
N HIS A 116 5.50 -4.73 -1.80
CA HIS A 116 4.36 -3.94 -2.24
C HIS A 116 4.67 -3.14 -3.52
N ARG A 117 5.90 -2.61 -3.67
CA ARG A 117 6.31 -1.95 -4.91
C ARG A 117 6.17 -2.87 -6.13
N ARG A 118 6.48 -4.16 -6.00
CA ARG A 118 6.40 -5.11 -7.12
C ARG A 118 4.96 -5.43 -7.49
N SER A 119 4.13 -5.78 -6.51
CA SER A 119 2.71 -6.06 -6.73
C SER A 119 1.96 -4.81 -7.22
N HIS A 120 2.12 -3.66 -6.56
CA HIS A 120 1.43 -2.42 -6.90
C HIS A 120 1.76 -1.91 -8.32
N LEU A 121 3.03 -1.94 -8.72
CA LEU A 121 3.40 -1.58 -10.10
C LEU A 121 2.90 -2.62 -11.13
N THR A 122 2.77 -3.89 -10.74
CA THR A 122 2.16 -4.91 -11.60
C THR A 122 0.66 -4.66 -11.73
N HIS A 123 -0.02 -4.36 -10.63
CA HIS A 123 -1.43 -3.95 -10.61
C HIS A 123 -1.64 -2.81 -11.60
N HIS A 124 -0.94 -1.68 -11.47
CA HIS A 124 -1.08 -0.56 -12.44
C HIS A 124 -0.78 -0.94 -13.90
N ALA A 125 0.10 -1.92 -14.15
CA ALA A 125 0.40 -2.37 -15.51
C ALA A 125 -0.65 -3.36 -16.06
N LYS A 126 -1.47 -3.94 -15.19
CA LYS A 126 -2.38 -5.06 -15.47
C LYS A 126 -3.77 -4.87 -14.85
N THR A 127 -4.14 -3.67 -14.47
CA THR A 127 -5.38 -3.37 -13.74
C THR A 127 -6.58 -4.06 -14.38
N ASN A 128 -7.38 -4.74 -13.57
CA ASN A 128 -8.58 -5.50 -13.95
C ASN A 128 -8.35 -6.68 -14.91
N GLN A 129 -7.10 -7.03 -15.26
CA GLN A 129 -6.82 -8.20 -16.10
C GLN A 129 -6.84 -9.49 -15.28
N ALA A 130 -7.76 -10.40 -15.64
CA ALA A 130 -7.90 -11.69 -14.98
C ALA A 130 -6.57 -12.46 -14.90
N ASN A 131 -6.25 -12.97 -13.71
CA ASN A 131 -5.03 -13.73 -13.38
C ASN A 131 -3.69 -12.98 -13.51
N LEU A 132 -3.69 -11.71 -13.93
CA LEU A 132 -2.48 -10.92 -14.11
C LEU A 132 -2.38 -9.78 -13.10
N ASP A 133 -3.52 -9.23 -12.69
CA ASP A 133 -3.61 -8.22 -11.64
C ASP A 133 -3.53 -8.89 -10.25
N PRO A 134 -2.48 -8.61 -9.45
CA PRO A 134 -2.35 -9.17 -8.10
C PRO A 134 -3.45 -8.70 -7.13
N ASP A 135 -4.09 -7.58 -7.42
CA ASP A 135 -5.04 -6.90 -6.53
C ASP A 135 -6.51 -7.12 -6.95
N LEU A 136 -6.75 -7.88 -8.03
CA LEU A 136 -8.11 -8.16 -8.56
C LEU A 136 -9.07 -8.78 -7.53
N GLY A 137 -8.55 -9.44 -6.50
CA GLY A 137 -9.36 -9.97 -5.41
C GLY A 137 -10.13 -8.89 -4.63
N TYR A 138 -9.63 -7.65 -4.60
CA TYR A 138 -10.26 -6.54 -3.90
C TYR A 138 -11.55 -6.03 -4.57
N GLN A 139 -11.85 -6.46 -5.80
CA GLN A 139 -13.15 -6.20 -6.44
C GLN A 139 -14.35 -6.67 -5.60
N PHE A 140 -14.13 -7.59 -4.66
CA PHE A 140 -15.17 -8.12 -3.78
C PHE A 140 -15.32 -7.36 -2.46
N ALA A 141 -14.53 -6.30 -2.23
CA ALA A 141 -14.55 -5.55 -0.97
C ALA A 141 -15.89 -4.87 -0.68
N GLY A 142 -16.66 -4.50 -1.72
CA GLY A 142 -18.00 -3.93 -1.54
C GLY A 142 -19.11 -4.93 -1.17
N ARG A 143 -18.83 -6.24 -1.09
CA ARG A 143 -19.87 -7.26 -0.80
C ARG A 143 -20.50 -7.11 0.58
N SER A 144 -19.69 -6.87 1.61
CA SER A 144 -20.15 -6.60 2.98
C SER A 144 -18.98 -6.08 3.84
N PRO A 145 -19.25 -5.36 4.95
CA PRO A 145 -18.20 -4.92 5.87
C PRO A 145 -17.34 -6.07 6.42
N LEU A 146 -17.94 -7.23 6.71
CA LEU A 146 -17.19 -8.41 7.18
C LEU A 146 -16.25 -8.97 6.10
N HIS A 147 -16.69 -8.96 4.83
CA HIS A 147 -15.85 -9.41 3.73
C HIS A 147 -14.69 -8.44 3.46
N LEU A 148 -14.93 -7.13 3.58
CA LEU A 148 -13.87 -6.10 3.53
C LEU A 148 -12.82 -6.35 4.63
N LEU A 149 -13.24 -6.58 5.88
CA LEU A 149 -12.33 -6.88 6.97
C LEU A 149 -11.53 -8.17 6.73
N PHE A 150 -12.17 -9.21 6.18
CA PHE A 150 -11.50 -10.46 5.81
C PHE A 150 -10.42 -10.24 4.73
N LEU A 151 -10.73 -9.52 3.65
CA LEU A 151 -9.73 -9.16 2.62
C LEU A 151 -8.59 -8.31 3.20
N SER A 152 -8.94 -7.41 4.12
CA SER A 152 -7.96 -6.54 4.78
C SER A 152 -7.02 -7.33 5.68
N ALA A 153 -7.53 -8.34 6.39
CA ALA A 153 -6.74 -9.24 7.24
C ALA A 153 -5.83 -10.18 6.43
N THR A 154 -6.20 -10.50 5.19
CA THR A 154 -5.40 -11.38 4.32
C THR A 154 -4.41 -10.62 3.43
N THR A 155 -4.40 -9.29 3.45
CA THR A 155 -3.59 -8.46 2.53
C THR A 155 -2.09 -8.71 2.64
N ILE A 156 -1.53 -8.85 3.85
CA ILE A 156 -0.09 -9.15 3.98
C ILE A 156 0.21 -10.52 3.36
N TYR A 157 -0.65 -11.51 3.62
CA TYR A 157 -0.51 -12.84 3.03
C TYR A 157 -0.58 -12.80 1.49
N THR A 158 -1.57 -12.11 0.91
CA THR A 158 -1.73 -12.04 -0.56
C THR A 158 -0.52 -11.38 -1.22
N GLN A 159 -0.03 -10.28 -0.64
CA GLN A 159 1.13 -9.53 -1.15
C GLN A 159 2.42 -10.36 -1.07
N ILE A 160 2.68 -11.02 0.08
CA ILE A 160 3.85 -11.91 0.24
C ILE A 160 3.73 -13.14 -0.68
N HIS A 161 2.56 -13.76 -0.76
CA HIS A 161 2.32 -14.92 -1.61
C HIS A 161 2.58 -14.58 -3.08
N TYR A 162 2.09 -13.44 -3.56
CA TYR A 162 2.39 -12.94 -4.90
C TYR A 162 3.90 -12.78 -5.10
N TYR A 163 4.60 -12.11 -4.18
CA TYR A 163 6.05 -11.91 -4.32
C TYR A 163 6.82 -13.23 -4.36
N VAL A 164 6.52 -14.16 -3.44
CA VAL A 164 7.20 -15.46 -3.37
C VAL A 164 6.96 -16.29 -4.63
N THR A 165 5.73 -16.33 -5.14
CA THR A 165 5.38 -17.18 -6.29
C THR A 165 5.74 -16.55 -7.64
N GLN A 166 5.65 -15.22 -7.77
CA GLN A 166 5.79 -14.53 -9.06
C GLN A 166 7.09 -13.75 -9.21
N CYS A 167 7.74 -13.33 -8.11
CA CYS A 167 8.89 -12.43 -8.15
C CYS A 167 10.19 -13.04 -7.62
N TRP A 168 10.14 -13.89 -6.57
CA TRP A 168 11.32 -14.32 -5.82
C TRP A 168 12.42 -14.91 -6.69
N SER A 169 12.09 -15.90 -7.54
CA SER A 169 13.06 -16.56 -8.43
C SER A 169 13.57 -15.68 -9.58
N LYS A 170 12.91 -14.56 -9.86
CA LYS A 170 13.26 -13.62 -10.93
C LYS A 170 14.09 -12.45 -10.42
N ASN A 171 14.13 -12.25 -9.10
CA ASN A 171 14.82 -11.14 -8.45
C ASN A 171 16.22 -11.54 -7.98
N SER A 172 17.09 -10.54 -7.85
CA SER A 172 18.42 -10.76 -7.27
C SER A 172 18.35 -11.12 -5.79
N ASP A 173 19.32 -11.89 -5.30
CA ASP A 173 19.45 -12.23 -3.87
C ASP A 173 19.46 -11.00 -2.97
N ARG A 174 20.07 -9.90 -3.44
CA ARG A 174 20.08 -8.63 -2.71
C ARG A 174 18.68 -8.04 -2.54
N GLU A 175 17.81 -8.19 -3.52
CA GLU A 175 16.42 -7.71 -3.43
C GLU A 175 15.60 -8.61 -2.50
N ASN A 176 15.74 -9.94 -2.63
CA ASN A 176 15.08 -10.88 -1.73
C ASN A 176 15.55 -10.72 -0.27
N ALA A 177 16.84 -10.45 -0.05
CA ALA A 177 17.39 -10.16 1.28
C ALA A 177 16.75 -8.92 1.91
N LYS A 178 16.42 -7.88 1.12
CA LYS A 178 15.68 -6.72 1.65
C LYS A 178 14.33 -7.11 2.19
N VAL A 179 13.57 -7.94 1.47
CA VAL A 179 12.26 -8.43 1.93
C VAL A 179 12.37 -9.14 3.27
N VAL A 180 13.37 -10.02 3.41
CA VAL A 180 13.63 -10.72 4.68
C VAL A 180 13.97 -9.73 5.78
N ILE A 181 14.89 -8.79 5.53
CA ILE A 181 15.29 -7.76 6.51
C ILE A 181 14.08 -6.90 6.92
N GLU A 182 13.28 -6.44 5.97
CA GLU A 182 12.09 -5.61 6.23
C GLU A 182 11.10 -6.34 7.14
N MET A 183 10.80 -7.61 6.84
CA MET A 183 9.91 -8.44 7.66
C MET A 183 10.50 -8.75 9.03
N THR A 184 11.77 -9.13 9.09
CA THR A 184 12.46 -9.42 10.35
C THR A 184 12.42 -8.20 11.25
N VAL A 185 12.82 -7.02 10.76
CA VAL A 185 12.78 -5.79 11.55
C VAL A 185 11.34 -5.48 11.98
N ALA A 186 10.37 -5.53 11.06
CA ALA A 186 8.98 -5.19 11.35
C ALA A 186 8.36 -6.07 12.43
N VAL A 187 8.69 -7.37 12.43
CA VAL A 187 8.20 -8.32 13.44
C VAL A 187 8.98 -8.21 14.75
N SER A 188 10.31 -8.09 14.69
CA SER A 188 11.17 -8.13 15.88
C SER A 188 10.87 -7.01 16.88
N TRP A 189 10.71 -5.76 16.44
CA TRP A 189 10.45 -4.67 17.40
C TRP A 189 9.04 -4.74 18.00
N ARG A 190 8.05 -5.25 17.24
CA ARG A 190 6.69 -5.49 17.74
C ARG A 190 6.67 -6.58 18.80
N ILE A 191 7.41 -7.68 18.57
CA ILE A 191 7.60 -8.72 19.57
C ILE A 191 8.29 -8.15 20.81
N ALA A 192 9.35 -7.34 20.64
CA ALA A 192 10.03 -6.70 21.76
C ALA A 192 9.11 -5.75 22.56
N PHE A 193 8.19 -5.04 21.91
CA PHE A 193 7.14 -4.28 22.59
C PHE A 193 6.23 -5.18 23.42
N MET A 194 5.70 -6.25 22.83
CA MET A 194 4.79 -7.18 23.52
C MET A 194 5.46 -7.94 24.67
N MET A 195 6.75 -8.29 24.53
CA MET A 195 7.54 -8.98 25.56
C MET A 195 7.70 -8.17 26.85
N GLN A 196 7.42 -6.87 26.84
CA GLN A 196 7.40 -6.03 28.05
C GLN A 196 6.12 -6.24 28.90
N GLY A 197 5.20 -7.10 28.46
CA GLY A 197 3.95 -7.40 29.15
C GLY A 197 2.69 -6.97 28.38
N TYR A 198 2.86 -6.23 27.28
CA TYR A 198 1.78 -5.60 26.51
C TYR A 198 1.26 -6.48 25.37
N TRP A 199 1.03 -7.77 25.63
CA TRP A 199 0.59 -8.71 24.59
C TRP A 199 -0.80 -8.37 24.05
N TRP A 200 -1.73 -7.99 24.92
CA TRP A 200 -3.09 -7.67 24.51
C TRP A 200 -3.14 -6.34 23.77
N GLU A 201 -2.49 -5.30 24.29
CA GLU A 201 -2.37 -3.99 23.66
C GLU A 201 -1.67 -4.12 22.31
N GLY A 202 -0.54 -4.83 22.26
CA GLY A 202 0.21 -5.07 21.03
C GLY A 202 -0.62 -5.83 19.99
N PHE A 203 -1.37 -6.86 20.37
CA PHE A 203 -2.25 -7.57 19.44
C PHE A 203 -3.34 -6.65 18.88
N VAL A 204 -4.05 -5.91 19.73
CA VAL A 204 -5.12 -5.00 19.32
C VAL A 204 -4.58 -3.88 18.42
N LEU A 205 -3.46 -3.25 18.78
CA LEU A 205 -2.90 -2.13 18.02
C LEU A 205 -2.21 -2.59 16.73
N PHE A 206 -1.35 -3.60 16.77
CA PHE A 206 -0.58 -4.03 15.60
C PHE A 206 -1.40 -4.85 14.61
N ILE A 207 -2.33 -5.68 15.07
CA ILE A 207 -3.15 -6.52 14.18
C ILE A 207 -4.50 -5.85 13.96
N GLY A 208 -5.24 -5.54 15.02
CA GLY A 208 -6.56 -4.89 14.89
C GLY A 208 -6.46 -3.53 14.20
N GLY A 209 -5.51 -2.70 14.62
CA GLY A 209 -5.29 -1.37 14.05
C GLY A 209 -4.91 -1.43 12.57
N ALA A 210 -4.02 -2.37 12.20
CA ALA A 210 -3.61 -2.59 10.82
C ALA A 210 -4.76 -3.10 9.94
N ILE A 211 -5.56 -4.06 10.41
CA ILE A 211 -6.72 -4.58 9.66
C ILE A 211 -7.73 -3.46 9.40
N LEU A 212 -8.06 -2.68 10.43
CA LEU A 212 -9.09 -1.65 10.32
C LEU A 212 -8.61 -0.47 9.45
N GLY A 213 -7.35 -0.05 9.58
CA GLY A 213 -6.76 0.97 8.70
C GLY A 213 -6.62 0.50 7.25
N ASN A 214 -6.23 -0.77 7.06
CA ASN A 214 -6.16 -1.38 5.73
C ASN A 214 -7.56 -1.54 5.11
N ALA A 215 -8.62 -1.75 5.89
CA ALA A 215 -9.99 -1.77 5.38
C ALA A 215 -10.41 -0.44 4.75
N ILE A 216 -10.00 0.68 5.36
CA ILE A 216 -10.21 2.01 4.77
C ILE A 216 -9.45 2.10 3.44
N THR A 217 -8.18 1.66 3.44
CA THR A 217 -7.31 1.67 2.26
C THR A 217 -7.89 0.82 1.11
N VAL A 218 -8.18 -0.46 1.37
CA VAL A 218 -8.75 -1.38 0.39
C VAL A 218 -10.06 -0.83 -0.18
N TYR A 219 -10.92 -0.26 0.66
CA TYR A 219 -12.18 0.28 0.17
C TYR A 219 -11.97 1.47 -0.77
N PHE A 220 -11.17 2.47 -0.37
CA PHE A 220 -11.03 3.71 -1.14
C PHE A 220 -10.04 3.60 -2.31
N PHE A 221 -8.93 2.89 -2.15
CA PHE A 221 -7.83 2.83 -3.12
C PHE A 221 -7.83 1.59 -3.99
N ALA A 222 -8.39 0.46 -3.55
CA ALA A 222 -8.39 -0.77 -4.33
C ALA A 222 -9.76 -1.10 -4.93
N TYR A 223 -10.86 -0.81 -4.21
CA TYR A 223 -12.21 -1.15 -4.66
C TYR A 223 -12.93 0.01 -5.35
N LEU A 224 -13.06 1.15 -4.67
CA LEU A 224 -13.95 2.23 -5.12
C LEU A 224 -13.46 2.87 -6.43
N VAL A 225 -12.15 3.11 -6.55
CA VAL A 225 -11.56 3.73 -7.75
C VAL A 225 -11.55 2.80 -8.97
N HIS A 226 -11.60 1.48 -8.78
CA HIS A 226 -11.59 0.52 -9.89
C HIS A 226 -12.99 -0.01 -10.23
N HIS A 227 -14.01 0.29 -9.43
CA HIS A 227 -15.38 -0.12 -9.71
C HIS A 227 -15.85 0.36 -11.09
N PRO A 228 -16.44 -0.52 -11.95
CA PRO A 228 -16.95 -1.87 -11.65
C PRO A 228 -15.96 -3.04 -11.87
N HIS A 229 -14.67 -2.77 -12.09
CA HIS A 229 -13.58 -3.74 -12.30
C HIS A 229 -13.68 -4.53 -13.62
N THR A 230 -14.43 -4.01 -14.61
CA THR A 230 -14.59 -4.65 -15.94
C THR A 230 -13.76 -3.97 -17.03
N GLU A 231 -13.41 -2.70 -16.83
CA GLU A 231 -12.70 -1.91 -17.83
C GLU A 231 -11.19 -2.16 -17.74
N VAL A 232 -10.57 -2.39 -18.89
CA VAL A 232 -9.12 -2.55 -19.04
C VAL A 232 -8.65 -1.55 -20.07
N GLY A 233 -7.80 -0.61 -19.65
CA GLY A 233 -7.22 0.35 -20.56
C GLY A 233 -6.91 1.67 -19.89
N ARG A 234 -6.03 2.44 -20.54
CA ARG A 234 -5.61 3.74 -20.05
C ARG A 234 -6.82 4.67 -19.91
N TRP A 235 -6.92 5.35 -18.76
CA TRP A 235 -7.97 6.31 -18.39
C TRP A 235 -9.36 5.73 -18.11
N VAL A 236 -9.59 4.44 -18.34
CA VAL A 236 -10.91 3.81 -18.18
C VAL A 236 -10.95 2.80 -17.03
N ASP A 237 -9.79 2.26 -16.63
CA ASP A 237 -9.68 1.27 -15.56
C ASP A 237 -9.69 1.87 -14.14
N THR A 238 -9.63 3.21 -14.03
CA THR A 238 -9.56 3.95 -12.77
C THR A 238 -10.45 5.20 -12.83
N SER A 239 -11.31 5.36 -11.83
CA SER A 239 -12.25 6.47 -11.67
C SER A 239 -11.65 7.62 -10.85
N THR A 240 -11.97 8.86 -11.23
CA THR A 240 -11.69 10.06 -10.44
C THR A 240 -13.01 10.65 -9.92
N PHE A 241 -13.12 10.83 -8.61
CA PHE A 241 -14.31 11.44 -7.99
C PHE A 241 -14.10 12.94 -7.82
N VAL A 242 -14.97 13.74 -8.43
CA VAL A 242 -14.95 15.21 -8.32
C VAL A 242 -16.16 15.64 -7.49
N PHE A 243 -15.89 16.13 -6.28
CA PHE A 243 -16.92 16.73 -5.43
C PHE A 243 -17.05 18.20 -5.80
N ARG A 244 -18.26 18.63 -6.21
CA ARG A 244 -18.60 20.01 -6.55
C ARG A 244 -19.43 20.64 -5.45
#